data_AF-A0A7J3WN36-F1
#
_entry.id   AF-A0A7J3WN36-F1
#
_cell.length_a   1.000
_cell.length_b   1.000
_cell.length_c   1.000
_cell.angle_alpha   90.00
_cell.angle_beta   90.00
_cell.angle_gamma   90.00
#
_symmetry.space_group_name_H-M   'P 1'
#
loop_
_entity.id
_entity.type
_entity.pdbx_description
1 polymer ?
#
loop_
_entity_poly.entity_id
_entity_poly.type
_entity_poly.pdbx_seq_one_letter_code
_entity_poly.pdbx_strand_id
1 'polypeptide(L)'
;MAIVKISCPHCEDAVFIEVTEEKGTYGARLKATVLPSDKARLRLFEEVLNDVLERHNGIAPPSIVVMEGSKRGLKQEFVRKTLNSYVNTGKLHIENGNVMR
;
A
#
# COMPACT_ATOMS: atom_id res chain seq x y z
N MET A 1 -12.71 7.36 17.35
CA MET A 1 -11.59 6.96 16.48
C MET A 1 -10.30 7.43 17.14
N ALA A 2 -9.32 6.54 17.30
CA ALA A 2 -8.02 6.86 17.88
C ALA A 2 -6.91 6.20 17.06
N ILE A 3 -5.83 6.94 16.77
CA ILE A 3 -4.62 6.37 16.17
C ILE A 3 -3.62 6.15 17.29
N VAL A 4 -3.20 4.89 17.47
CA VAL A 4 -2.25 4.49 18.50
C VAL A 4 -0.94 4.10 17.85
N LYS A 5 0.17 4.68 18.33
CA LYS A 5 1.52 4.26 17.93
C LYS A 5 1.98 3.15 18.87
N ILE A 6 2.32 2.00 18.31
CA ILE A 6 2.80 0.82 19.04
C ILE A 6 4.16 0.46 18.47
N SER A 7 5.13 0.16 19.33
CA SER A 7 6.40 -0.41 18.89
C SER A 7 6.23 -1.91 18.68
N CYS A 8 6.63 -2.42 17.52
CA CYS A 8 6.63 -3.86 17.29
C CYS A 8 7.67 -4.52 18.22
N PRO A 9 7.29 -5.48 19.09
CA PRO A 9 8.23 -6.10 20.02
C PRO A 9 9.24 -7.03 19.33
N HIS A 10 9.03 -7.37 18.04
CA HIS A 10 9.92 -8.25 17.28
C HIS A 10 10.95 -7.49 16.45
N CYS A 11 10.57 -6.37 15.83
CA CYS A 11 11.44 -5.62 14.91
C CYS A 11 11.68 -4.16 15.34
N GLU A 12 11.16 -3.76 16.50
CA GLU A 12 11.28 -2.41 17.10
C GLU A 12 10.73 -1.24 16.26
N ASP A 13 10.26 -1.51 15.05
CA ASP A 13 9.65 -0.50 14.18
C ASP A 13 8.33 0.04 14.77
N ALA A 14 8.09 1.33 14.54
CA ALA A 14 6.83 1.97 14.88
C ALA A 14 5.71 1.52 13.94
N VAL A 15 4.71 0.85 14.52
CA VAL A 15 3.46 0.45 13.89
C VAL A 15 2.37 1.42 14.32
N PHE A 16 1.64 1.96 13.36
CA PHE A 16 0.49 2.79 13.66
C PHE A 16 -0.75 1.90 13.56
N ILE A 17 -1.65 1.99 14.52
CA ILE A 17 -2.90 1.23 14.51
C ILE A 17 -4.05 2.22 14.61
N GLU A 18 -4.94 2.17 13.64
CA GLU A 18 -6.22 2.86 13.71
C GLU A 18 -7.21 1.98 14.49
N VAL A 19 -7.75 2.53 15.57
CA VAL A 19 -8.80 1.89 16.35
C VAL A 19 -10.12 2.59 16.08
N THR A 20 -11.03 1.85 15.46
CA THR A 20 -12.42 2.27 15.20
C THR A 20 -13.37 1.54 16.13
N GLU A 21 -14.34 2.26 16.65
CA GLU A 21 -15.36 1.73 17.55
C GLU A 21 -16.64 1.48 16.75
N GLU A 22 -17.08 0.23 16.72
CA GLU A 22 -18.33 -0.19 16.09
C GLU A 22 -19.36 -0.51 17.19
N LYS A 23 -20.60 -0.06 17.00
CA LYS A 23 -21.70 -0.41 17.92
C LYS A 23 -22.01 -1.90 17.80
N GLY A 24 -21.75 -2.65 18.87
CA GLY A 24 -22.16 -4.05 19.02
C GLY A 24 -23.39 -4.18 19.92
N THR A 25 -24.09 -5.30 19.78
CA THR A 25 -25.32 -5.63 20.53
C THR A 25 -25.10 -5.81 22.04
N TYR A 26 -23.87 -6.11 22.47
CA TYR A 26 -23.50 -6.35 23.87
C TYR A 26 -22.32 -5.46 24.33
N GLY A 27 -22.10 -4.32 23.67
CA GLY A 27 -20.99 -3.40 23.96
C GLY A 27 -20.30 -2.89 22.68
N ALA A 28 -19.28 -2.06 22.86
CA ALA A 28 -18.49 -1.54 21.75
C ALA A 28 -17.48 -2.58 21.23
N ARG A 29 -17.48 -2.81 19.91
CA ARG A 29 -16.44 -3.58 19.23
C ARG A 29 -15.34 -2.65 18.77
N LEU A 30 -14.09 -2.95 19.14
CA LEU A 30 -12.93 -2.22 18.66
C LEU A 30 -12.34 -2.96 17.46
N LYS A 31 -12.27 -2.28 16.32
CA LYS A 31 -11.58 -2.75 15.12
C LYS A 31 -10.23 -2.06 15.02
N ALA A 32 -9.18 -2.86 15.13
CA ALA A 32 -7.79 -2.42 15.00
C ALA A 32 -7.30 -2.69 13.57
N THR A 33 -6.99 -1.63 12.83
CA THR A 33 -6.41 -1.72 11.49
C THR A 33 -4.97 -1.24 11.54
N VAL A 34 -4.03 -2.11 11.18
CA VAL A 34 -2.62 -1.72 11.09
C VAL A 34 -2.47 -0.73 9.95
N LEU A 35 -2.02 0.48 10.29
CA LEU A 35 -1.58 1.49 9.34
C LEU A 35 -0.10 1.20 9.03
N PRO A 36 0.23 0.80 7.80
CA PRO A 36 1.62 0.55 7.42
C PRO A 36 2.47 1.82 7.61
N SER A 37 3.67 1.69 8.20
CA SER A 37 4.69 2.74 8.23
C SER A 37 5.04 3.18 6.80
N ASP A 38 5.60 4.37 6.58
CA ASP A 38 5.94 4.81 5.21
C ASP A 38 6.87 3.82 4.50
N LYS A 39 7.82 3.20 5.24
CA LYS A 39 8.67 2.11 4.74
C LYS A 39 7.86 0.85 4.40
N ALA A 40 6.92 0.45 5.25
CA ALA A 40 6.07 -0.71 4.99
C ALA A 40 5.12 -0.48 3.81
N ARG A 41 4.61 0.74 3.62
CA ARG A 41 3.79 1.13 2.46
C ARG A 41 4.59 1.05 1.16
N LEU A 42 5.84 1.51 1.20
CA LEU A 42 6.74 1.42 0.05
C LEU A 42 7.08 -0.03 -0.29
N ARG A 43 7.41 -0.87 0.70
CA ARG A 43 7.63 -2.32 0.47
C ARG A 43 6.41 -3.01 -0.11
N LEU A 44 5.23 -2.78 0.48
CA LEU A 44 3.98 -3.35 -0.03
C LEU A 44 3.66 -2.88 -1.45
N PHE A 45 3.98 -1.62 -1.76
CA PHE A 45 3.87 -1.11 -3.13
C PHE A 45 4.83 -1.81 -4.09
N GLU A 46 6.10 -1.99 -3.71
CA GLU A 46 7.09 -2.71 -4.53
C GLU A 46 6.67 -4.18 -4.76
N GLU A 47 6.16 -4.86 -3.74
CA GLU A 47 5.60 -6.21 -3.85
C GLU A 47 4.43 -6.25 -4.84
N VAL A 48 3.45 -5.35 -4.70
CA VAL A 48 2.32 -5.25 -5.64
C VAL A 48 2.80 -4.99 -7.06
N LEU A 49 3.78 -4.09 -7.23
CA LEU A 49 4.32 -3.75 -8.53
C LEU A 49 4.99 -4.96 -9.17
N ASN A 50 5.83 -5.69 -8.44
CA ASN A 50 6.48 -6.91 -8.93
C ASN A 50 5.44 -7.97 -9.29
N ASP A 51 4.47 -8.26 -8.41
CA ASP A 51 3.41 -9.24 -8.66
C ASP A 51 2.57 -8.92 -9.89
N VAL A 52 2.34 -7.63 -10.15
CA VAL A 52 1.61 -7.18 -11.35
C VAL A 52 2.48 -7.33 -12.59
N LEU A 53 3.74 -6.90 -12.55
CA LEU A 53 4.64 -7.01 -13.69
C LEU A 53 4.91 -8.48 -14.05
N GLU A 54 5.12 -9.36 -13.07
CA GLU A 54 5.30 -10.80 -13.32
C GLU A 54 4.08 -11.43 -13.99
N ARG A 55 2.86 -11.10 -13.52
CA ARG A 55 1.61 -11.60 -14.14
C ARG A 55 1.36 -11.07 -15.55
N HIS A 56 1.96 -9.94 -15.90
CA HIS A 56 1.76 -9.26 -17.18
C HIS A 56 3.04 -9.21 -18.03
N ASN A 57 3.95 -10.19 -17.88
CA ASN A 57 5.18 -10.32 -18.70
C ASN A 57 6.07 -9.07 -18.72
N GLY A 58 6.17 -8.37 -17.58
CA GLY A 58 6.99 -7.17 -17.42
C GLY A 58 6.34 -5.87 -17.91
N ILE A 59 5.11 -5.91 -18.42
CA ILE A 59 4.42 -4.75 -19.01
C ILE A 59 2.99 -4.68 -18.47
N ALA A 60 2.68 -3.66 -17.66
CA ALA A 60 1.35 -3.53 -17.08
C ALA A 60 0.81 -2.09 -17.18
N PRO A 61 -0.49 -1.90 -17.49
CA PRO A 61 -1.12 -0.60 -17.39
C PRO A 61 -1.03 -0.05 -15.94
N PRO A 62 -0.77 1.26 -15.75
CA PRO A 62 -0.73 1.87 -14.42
C PRO A 62 -2.04 1.67 -13.64
N SER A 63 -3.17 1.59 -14.35
CA SER A 63 -4.49 1.35 -13.77
C SER A 63 -4.58 0.00 -13.05
N ILE A 64 -3.92 -1.05 -13.56
CA ILE A 64 -3.88 -2.37 -12.92
C ILE A 64 -3.07 -2.31 -11.62
N VAL A 65 -1.91 -1.65 -11.63
CA VAL A 65 -1.07 -1.47 -10.43
C VAL A 65 -1.83 -0.69 -9.35
N VAL A 66 -2.56 0.36 -9.73
CA VAL A 66 -3.41 1.14 -8.80
C VAL A 66 -4.55 0.30 -8.23
N MET A 67 -5.20 -0.51 -9.06
CA MET A 67 -6.29 -1.39 -8.63
C MET A 67 -5.80 -2.47 -7.66
N GLU A 68 -4.70 -3.16 -7.98
CA GLU A 68 -4.13 -4.22 -7.16
C GLU A 68 -3.55 -3.67 -5.85
N GLY A 69 -2.91 -2.49 -5.89
CA GLY A 69 -2.47 -1.80 -4.67
C GLY A 69 -3.63 -1.45 -3.75
N SER A 70 -4.76 -1.02 -4.31
CA SER A 70 -5.97 -0.72 -3.54
C SER A 70 -6.57 -1.96 -2.89
N LYS A 71 -6.61 -3.09 -3.59
CA LYS A 71 -7.06 -4.38 -3.03
C LYS A 71 -6.20 -4.82 -1.84
N ARG A 72 -4.91 -4.48 -1.83
CA ARG A 72 -3.98 -4.75 -0.72
C ARG A 72 -3.94 -3.66 0.36
N GLY A 73 -4.85 -2.69 0.32
CA GLY A 73 -5.00 -1.69 1.38
C GLY A 73 -4.15 -0.41 1.20
N LEU A 74 -3.50 -0.21 0.05
CA LEU A 74 -2.86 1.06 -0.27
C LEU A 74 -3.89 2.08 -0.79
N LYS A 75 -3.80 3.34 -0.34
CA LYS A 75 -4.63 4.42 -0.89
C LYS A 75 -4.27 4.66 -2.37
N GLN A 76 -5.25 4.80 -3.25
CA GLN A 76 -5.03 5.05 -4.68
C GLN A 76 -4.11 6.25 -4.94
N GLU A 77 -4.27 7.34 -4.18
CA GLU A 77 -3.44 8.53 -4.28
C GLU A 77 -1.96 8.24 -3.99
N PHE A 78 -1.69 7.41 -2.98
CA PHE A 78 -0.33 6.98 -2.65
C PHE A 78 0.26 6.18 -3.80
N VAL A 79 -0.47 5.19 -4.33
CA VAL A 79 0.02 4.33 -5.43
C VAL A 79 0.32 5.17 -6.68
N ARG A 80 -0.55 6.11 -7.03
CA ARG A 80 -0.33 7.03 -8.17
C ARG A 80 0.87 7.94 -7.97
N LYS A 81 1.02 8.55 -6.79
CA LYS A 81 2.17 9.41 -6.46
C LYS A 81 3.48 8.63 -6.52
N THR A 82 3.50 7.42 -5.96
CA THR A 82 4.70 6.56 -5.94
C THR A 82 5.07 6.07 -7.34
N LEU A 83 4.10 5.65 -8.16
CA LEU A 83 4.32 5.30 -9.57
C LEU A 83 4.96 6.46 -10.36
N ASN A 84 4.36 7.66 -10.27
CA ASN A 84 4.91 8.84 -10.95
C ASN A 84 6.31 9.18 -10.46
N SER A 85 6.57 9.05 -9.15
CA SER A 85 7.92 9.24 -8.60
C SER A 85 8.91 8.24 -9.18
N TYR A 86 8.53 6.96 -9.33
CA TYR A 86 9.43 5.93 -9.84
C TYR A 86 9.78 6.17 -11.31
N VAL A 87 8.80 6.58 -12.11
CA VAL A 87 8.99 6.99 -13.50
C VAL A 87 9.93 8.21 -13.58
N ASN A 88 9.71 9.23 -12.75
CA ASN A 88 10.56 10.42 -12.72
C ASN A 88 12.01 10.13 -12.28
N THR A 89 12.21 9.12 -11.42
CA THR A 89 13.56 8.68 -11.01
C THR A 89 14.24 7.74 -12.01
N GLY A 90 13.56 7.35 -13.10
CA GLY A 90 14.08 6.39 -14.09
C GLY A 90 14.09 4.94 -13.60
N LYS A 91 13.40 4.63 -12.50
CA LYS A 91 13.24 3.25 -12.00
C LYS A 91 12.17 2.45 -12.75
N LEU A 92 11.30 3.14 -13.46
CA LEU A 92 10.25 2.58 -14.31
C LEU A 92 10.19 3.39 -15.60
N HIS A 93 9.85 2.74 -16.70
CA HIS A 93 9.61 3.37 -17.99
C HIS A 93 8.13 3.28 -18.33
N ILE A 94 7.61 4.29 -19.05
CA ILE A 94 6.27 4.24 -19.63
C ILE A 94 6.42 4.14 -21.15
N GLU A 95 5.99 3.01 -21.72
CA GLU A 95 5.94 2.80 -23.16
C GLU A 95 4.52 2.40 -23.57
N ASN A 96 3.97 3.05 -24.60
CA ASN A 96 2.60 2.82 -25.10
C ASN A 96 1.51 2.87 -24.00
N GLY A 97 1.69 3.71 -22.97
CA GLY A 97 0.75 3.84 -21.86
C GLY A 97 0.86 2.73 -20.79
N ASN A 98 1.85 1.85 -20.88
CA ASN A 98 2.12 0.79 -19.92
C ASN A 98 3.39 1.07 -19.12
N VAL A 99 3.40 0.63 -17.87
CA VAL A 99 4.54 0.67 -16.97
C VAL A 99 5.39 -0.58 -17.22
N MET A 100 6.69 -0.38 -17.39
CA MET A 100 7.70 -1.43 -17.48
C MET A 100 8.89 -1.09 -16.58
N ARG A 101 9.67 -2.11 -16.21
CA ARG A 101 10.85 -1.97 -15.35
C ARG A 101 12.12 -2.07 -16.15
#